data_AF-A0A523S163-F1
#
_entry.id   AF-A0A523S163-F1
#
_cell.length_a   1.000
_cell.length_b   1.000
_cell.length_c   1.000
_cell.angle_alpha   90.00
_cell.angle_beta   90.00
_cell.angle_gamma   90.00
#
_symmetry.space_group_name_H-M   'P 1'
#
loop_
_entity.id
_entity.type
_entity.pdbx_description
1 polymer ?
#
loop_
_entity_poly.entity_id
_entity_poly.type
_entity_poly.pdbx_seq_one_letter_code
_entity_poly.pdbx_strand_id
1 'polypeptide(L)' 'MAMRIISVIGGADSNQKTLELAERIGEEIARKGVALLCGGLGGIMEAACRG' A
#
# COMPACT_ATOMS: atom_id res chain seq x y z
N MET A 1 -20.03 -11.48 -7.21
CA MET A 1 -18.64 -11.78 -6.80
C MET A 1 -18.27 -10.85 -5.65
N ALA A 2 -17.56 -11.33 -4.63
CA ALA A 2 -17.06 -10.49 -3.55
C ALA A 2 -15.68 -9.94 -3.91
N MET A 3 -15.48 -8.63 -3.74
CA MET A 3 -14.18 -7.99 -3.90
C MET A 3 -13.31 -8.30 -2.68
N ARG A 4 -12.05 -8.69 -2.89
CA ARG A 4 -11.07 -8.81 -1.80
C ARG A 4 -10.45 -7.45 -1.53
N ILE A 5 -10.26 -7.13 -0.26
CA ILE A 5 -9.65 -5.88 0.19
C ILE A 5 -8.50 -6.24 1.13
N ILE A 6 -7.34 -5.62 0.93
CA ILE A 6 -6.17 -5.74 1.82
C ILE A 6 -5.91 -4.37 2.42
N SER A 7 -5.88 -4.30 3.76
CA SER A 7 -5.53 -3.08 4.47
C SER A 7 -4.01 -2.99 4.68
N VAL A 8 -3.40 -1.88 4.27
CA VAL A 8 -1.98 -1.58 4.50
C VAL A 8 -1.86 -0.53 5.59
N ILE A 9 -1.08 -0.84 6.63
CA ILE A 9 -0.83 0.04 7.78
C ILE A 9 0.68 0.25 7.89
N GLY A 10 1.11 1.49 8.16
CA GLY A 10 2.50 1.80 8.40
C GLY A 10 2.71 3.24 8.85
N GLY A 11 3.94 3.54 9.30
CA GLY A 11 4.30 4.86 9.81
C GLY A 11 4.45 5.92 8.72
N ALA A 12 4.18 7.18 9.09
CA ALA A 12 4.39 8.34 8.23
C ALA A 12 5.88 8.67 8.06
N ASP A 13 6.68 8.47 9.11
CA ASP A 13 8.13 8.57 9.06
C ASP A 13 8.71 7.18 8.83
N SER A 14 9.25 6.94 7.65
CA SER A 14 9.80 5.65 7.22
C SER A 14 10.94 5.86 6.25
N ASN A 15 11.95 5.00 6.33
CA ASN A 15 13.11 5.13 5.46
C ASN A 15 12.77 4.75 4.01
N GLN A 16 13.63 5.20 3.09
CA GLN A 16 13.46 5.01 1.64
C GLN A 16 13.24 3.55 1.24
N LYS A 17 14.00 2.60 1.82
CA LYS A 17 13.86 1.16 1.48
C LYS A 17 12.49 0.62 1.88
N THR A 18 11.95 1.08 3.01
CA THR A 18 10.62 0.70 3.47
C THR A 18 9.53 1.31 2.58
N LEU A 19 9.71 2.54 2.11
CA LEU A 19 8.77 3.19 1.18
C LEU A 19 8.75 2.48 -0.19
N GLU A 20 9.93 2.13 -0.73
CA GLU A 20 10.03 1.35 -1.98
C GLU A 20 9.38 -0.03 -1.86
N LEU A 21 9.53 -0.69 -0.71
CA LEU A 21 8.84 -1.94 -0.44
C LEU A 21 7.32 -1.75 -0.39
N ALA A 22 6.84 -0.68 0.26
CA ALA A 22 5.42 -0.38 0.35
C ALA A 22 4.79 -0.15 -1.03
N GLU A 23 5.49 0.58 -1.91
CA GLU A 23 5.07 0.78 -3.30
C GLU A 23 4.98 -0.53 -4.08
N ARG A 24 5.98 -1.41 -3.96
CA ARG A 24 5.92 -2.76 -4.58
C ARG A 24 4.77 -3.61 -4.05
N ILE A 25 4.39 -3.44 -2.78
CA ILE A 25 3.23 -4.12 -2.20
C ILE A 25 1.92 -3.62 -2.84
N GLY A 26 1.78 -2.31 -3.01
CA GLY A 26 0.65 -1.70 -3.73
C GLY A 26 0.49 -2.26 -5.14
N GLU A 27 1.60 -2.27 -5.89
CA GLU A 27 1.65 -2.77 -7.26
C GLU A 27 1.20 -4.25 -7.35
N GLU A 28 1.67 -5.10 -6.43
CA GLU A 28 1.27 -6.51 -6.39
C GLU A 28 -0.20 -6.72 -5.99
N ILE A 29 -0.74 -5.87 -5.11
CA ILE A 29 -2.17 -5.87 -4.76
C ILE A 29 -3.01 -5.55 -6.00
N ALA A 30 -2.66 -4.48 -6.72
CA ALA A 30 -3.32 -4.06 -7.94
C ALA A 30 -3.22 -5.11 -9.04
N ARG A 31 -2.03 -5.70 -9.27
CA ARG A 31 -1.79 -6.78 -10.24
C ARG A 31 -2.67 -8.01 -10.01
N LYS A 32 -3.05 -8.28 -8.76
CA LYS A 32 -3.94 -9.41 -8.38
C LYS A 32 -5.43 -9.06 -8.44
N GLY A 33 -5.81 -7.84 -8.82
CA GLY A 33 -7.21 -7.40 -8.88
C GLY A 33 -7.86 -7.26 -7.50
N VAL A 34 -7.07 -6.91 -6.49
CA VAL A 34 -7.50 -6.73 -5.10
C VAL A 34 -7.53 -5.23 -4.77
N ALA A 35 -8.50 -4.79 -3.97
CA ALA A 35 -8.50 -3.39 -3.50
C ALA A 35 -7.49 -3.20 -2.36
N LEU A 36 -6.75 -2.09 -2.41
CA LEU A 36 -5.97 -1.60 -1.29
C LEU A 36 -6.83 -0.66 -0.45
N LEU A 37 -6.83 -0.87 0.87
CA LEU A 37 -7.39 0.05 1.85
C LEU A 37 -6.25 0.58 2.74
N CYS A 38 -6.29 1.85 3.12
CA CYS A 38 -5.36 2.41 4.10
C CYS A 38 -5.97 3.61 4.83
N GLY A 39 -5.26 4.14 5.82
CA GLY A 39 -5.68 5.33 6.58
C GLY A 39 -5.45 6.67 5.86
N GLY A 40 -4.85 6.68 4.66
CA GLY A 40 -4.72 7.87 3.81
C GLY A 40 -3.74 8.95 4.29
N LEU A 41 -2.76 8.60 5.13
CA LEU A 41 -1.66 9.50 5.52
C LEU A 41 -0.43 9.29 4.63
N GLY A 42 0.60 10.12 4.82
CA GLY A 42 1.89 10.01 4.14
C GLY A 42 2.71 8.77 4.55
N GLY A 43 3.90 8.65 3.97
CA GLY A 43 4.85 7.58 4.28
C GLY A 43 4.42 6.25 3.67
N ILE A 44 4.32 5.18 4.48
CA ILE A 44 4.03 3.82 3.98
C ILE A 44 2.70 3.74 3.24
N MET A 45 1.64 4.38 3.76
CA MET A 45 0.30 4.28 3.16
C MET A 45 0.23 4.99 1.81
N GLU A 46 0.80 6.19 1.71
CA GLU A 46 0.95 6.91 0.44
C GLU A 46 1.79 6.13 -0.57
N ALA A 47 2.92 5.55 -0.13
CA ALA A 47 3.76 4.74 -1.00
C ALA A 47 3.01 3.50 -1.52
N ALA A 48 2.27 2.82 -0.65
CA ALA A 48 1.45 1.68 -1.04
C ALA A 48 0.29 2.05 -1.97
N CYS A 49 -0.29 3.26 -1.85
CA CYS A 49 -1.29 3.74 -2.80
C CYS A 49 -0.70 4.17 -4.16
N ARG A 50 0.59 4.49 -4.22
CA ARG A 50 1.26 4.92 -5.45
C ARG A 50 1.55 3.76 -6.40
N GLY A 51 1.90 2.60 -5.84
CA GLY A 51 2.10 1.36 -6.61
C GLY A 51 0.78 0.69 -6.94
#